data_AF-A0AAX1J7R0-F1
#
_entry.id   AF-A0AAX1J7R0-F1
#
_cell.length_a   1.000
_cell.length_b   1.000
_cell.length_c   1.000
_cell.angle_alpha   90.00
_cell.angle_beta   90.00
_cell.angle_gamma   90.00
#
_symmetry.space_group_name_H-M   'P 1'
#
loop_
_entity.id
_entity.type
_entity.pdbx_description
1 polymer ?
#
loop_
_entity_poly.entity_id
_entity_poly.type
_entity_poly.pdbx_seq_one_letter_code
_entity_poly.pdbx_strand_id
1 'polypeptide(L)'
;MKSEAAAGDRQLIEEAVTTLLAQVPSGWKRLHVEFEPSASVVTASVTAAAGEPVPVSVPAGVAEVLGQYHRRAVANAAQWRLLVVDCDADGTLSARTVESASARPQRRWPQRVLAAITVSCLAAAATIFAVDWRWSDPPRLTAVAAPAPAKAQRAYEVVEQWYRAEDAGDAARMRELACAHPTQSLVDWINTIAYYGQDQGLVFPDALTQFRDDGSTVWLKVAVRIRPIDEHMKQEVEQAQDRGGFFFETMTLANENENLKVCDGQR
;
A
#
# COMPACT_ATOMS: atom_id res chain seq x y z
N MET A 1 -12.34 53.65 3.76
CA MET A 1 -12.82 52.46 4.48
C MET A 1 -11.75 51.47 4.96
N LYS A 2 -10.48 51.51 4.51
CA LYS A 2 -9.43 50.60 4.99
C LYS A 2 -8.83 50.98 6.36
N SER A 3 -8.90 52.27 6.73
CA SER A 3 -8.33 52.83 7.97
C SER A 3 -9.16 52.56 9.23
N GLU A 4 -10.47 52.38 9.08
CA GLU A 4 -11.41 52.23 10.21
C GLU A 4 -11.46 50.77 10.69
N ALA A 5 -11.34 49.82 9.75
CA ALA A 5 -11.19 48.39 10.07
C ALA A 5 -9.89 48.11 10.84
N ALA A 6 -8.76 48.69 10.41
CA ALA A 6 -7.47 48.54 11.11
C ALA A 6 -7.48 49.17 12.53
N ALA A 7 -8.22 50.27 12.73
CA ALA A 7 -8.38 50.89 14.05
C ALA A 7 -9.28 50.05 14.98
N GLY A 8 -10.39 49.51 14.45
CA GLY A 8 -11.30 48.65 15.21
C GLY A 8 -10.71 47.27 15.55
N ASP A 9 -9.77 46.77 14.75
CA ASP A 9 -9.05 45.51 15.02
C ASP A 9 -8.01 45.67 16.14
N ARG A 10 -7.34 46.83 16.18
CA ARG A 10 -6.41 47.19 17.26
C ARG A 10 -7.13 47.38 18.61
N GLN A 11 -8.32 47.99 18.60
CA GLN A 11 -9.11 48.23 19.81
C GLN A 11 -9.49 46.92 20.53
N LEU A 12 -9.79 45.84 19.79
CA LEU A 12 -10.11 44.53 20.38
C LEU A 12 -8.90 43.90 21.11
N ILE A 13 -7.69 44.09 20.59
CA ILE A 13 -6.47 43.61 21.24
C ILE A 13 -6.20 44.44 22.52
N GLU A 14 -6.35 45.75 22.44
CA GLU A 14 -6.15 46.66 23.58
C GLU A 14 -7.16 46.40 24.71
N GLU A 15 -8.43 46.10 24.37
CA GLU A 15 -9.47 45.73 25.33
C GLU A 15 -9.15 44.40 26.05
N ALA A 16 -8.74 43.38 25.30
CA ALA A 16 -8.34 42.09 25.83
C ALA A 16 -7.13 42.22 26.79
N VAL A 17 -6.12 43.00 26.39
CA VAL A 17 -4.93 43.26 27.23
C VAL A 17 -5.30 44.05 28.48
N THR A 18 -6.16 45.07 28.37
CA THR A 18 -6.62 45.87 29.52
C THR A 18 -7.31 44.99 30.56
N THR A 19 -8.12 44.04 30.11
CA THR A 19 -8.81 43.09 31.00
C THR A 19 -7.82 42.12 31.66
N LEU A 20 -6.79 41.67 30.95
CA LEU A 20 -5.72 40.82 31.51
C LEU A 20 -4.85 41.58 32.52
N LEU A 21 -4.52 42.85 32.26
CA LEU A 21 -3.70 43.68 33.15
C LEU A 21 -4.35 43.87 34.54
N ALA A 22 -5.67 43.79 34.64
CA ALA A 22 -6.37 43.79 35.94
C ALA A 22 -6.06 42.57 36.82
N GLN A 23 -5.53 41.49 36.24
CA GLN A 23 -5.17 40.24 36.93
C GLN A 23 -3.66 40.11 37.18
N VAL A 24 -2.85 41.08 36.71
CA VAL A 24 -1.39 41.00 36.75
C VAL A 24 -0.87 41.49 38.11
N PRO A 25 0.06 40.76 38.76
CA PRO A 25 0.68 41.18 40.03
C PRO A 25 1.53 42.44 39.87
N SER A 26 1.72 43.18 40.96
CA SER A 26 2.62 44.35 40.97
C SER A 26 4.08 43.94 40.69
N GLY A 27 4.83 44.80 40.00
CA GLY A 27 6.24 44.56 39.67
C GLY A 27 6.50 43.68 38.44
N TRP A 28 5.49 43.43 37.62
CA TRP A 28 5.64 42.79 36.31
C TRP A 28 6.44 43.68 35.33
N LYS A 29 7.12 43.06 34.36
CA LYS A 29 7.83 43.75 33.27
C LYS A 29 7.21 43.52 31.91
N ARG A 30 6.76 42.29 31.64
CA ARG A 30 6.15 41.92 30.35
C ARG A 30 5.04 40.91 30.55
N LEU A 31 3.88 41.19 29.98
CA LEU A 31 2.76 40.28 29.79
C LEU A 31 2.88 39.64 28.41
N HIS A 32 2.77 38.32 28.38
CA HIS A 32 2.77 37.50 27.19
C HIS A 32 1.46 36.73 27.10
N VAL A 33 0.76 36.89 25.98
CA VAL A 33 -0.54 36.26 25.73
C VAL A 33 -0.48 35.49 24.42
N GLU A 34 -0.90 34.24 24.45
CA GLU A 34 -1.10 33.44 23.25
C GLU A 34 -2.57 33.04 23.11
N PHE A 35 -3.09 33.15 21.90
CA PHE A 35 -4.46 32.73 21.58
C PHE A 35 -4.47 31.80 20.36
N GLU A 36 -4.96 30.57 20.58
CA GLU A 36 -5.18 29.58 19.52
C GLU A 36 -6.69 29.50 19.19
N PRO A 37 -7.14 30.07 18.05
CA PRO A 37 -8.55 30.19 17.72
C PRO A 37 -9.22 28.85 17.47
N SER A 38 -8.50 27.85 16.96
CA SER A 38 -9.03 26.50 16.70
C SER A 38 -9.50 25.78 17.97
N ALA A 39 -8.83 26.03 19.09
CA ALA A 39 -9.18 25.48 20.40
C ALA A 39 -9.95 26.48 21.27
N SER A 40 -10.02 27.75 20.84
CA SER A 40 -10.51 28.88 21.65
C SER A 40 -9.82 28.98 23.01
N VAL A 41 -8.53 28.63 23.05
CA VAL A 41 -7.70 28.65 24.26
C VAL A 41 -6.85 29.91 24.27
N VAL A 42 -6.87 30.60 25.41
CA VAL A 42 -5.99 31.74 25.72
C VAL A 42 -5.08 31.35 26.87
N THR A 43 -3.78 31.53 26.69
CA THR A 43 -2.79 31.43 27.76
C THR A 43 -2.19 32.81 28.01
N ALA A 44 -2.04 33.19 29.28
CA ALA A 44 -1.40 34.43 29.66
C ALA A 44 -0.33 34.14 30.72
N SER A 45 0.82 34.79 30.59
CA SER A 45 1.91 34.71 31.57
C SER A 45 2.61 36.05 31.69
N VAL A 46 3.18 36.31 32.85
CA VAL A 46 3.94 37.53 33.12
C VAL A 46 5.35 37.19 33.57
N THR A 47 6.29 38.03 33.19
CA THR A 47 7.67 37.96 33.68
C THR A 47 7.95 39.13 34.61
N ALA A 48 8.52 38.83 35.78
CA ALA A 48 9.10 39.81 36.68
C ALA A 48 10.58 40.05 36.32
N ALA A 49 11.19 41.08 36.91
CA ALA A 49 12.47 41.67 36.51
C ALA A 49 13.66 40.73 36.22
N ALA A 50 13.66 39.51 36.77
CA ALA A 50 14.64 38.45 36.54
C ALA A 50 14.05 37.03 36.82
N GLY A 51 12.74 36.84 36.65
CA GLY A 51 12.03 35.63 37.07
C GLY A 51 11.51 34.78 35.91
N GLU A 52 11.18 33.51 36.20
CA GLU A 52 10.45 32.63 35.29
C GLU A 52 9.04 33.17 34.98
N PRO A 53 8.46 32.85 33.81
CA PRO A 53 7.10 33.23 33.48
C PRO A 53 6.09 32.64 34.48
N VAL A 54 5.29 33.51 35.11
CA VAL A 54 4.23 33.10 36.02
C VAL A 54 2.89 33.16 35.28
N PRO A 55 2.07 32.09 35.31
CA PRO A 55 0.78 32.09 34.64
C PRO A 55 -0.18 33.12 35.28
N VAL A 56 -0.96 33.79 34.44
CA VAL A 56 -2.00 34.73 34.84
C VAL A 56 -3.36 34.09 34.58
N SER A 57 -4.28 34.25 35.53
CA SER A 57 -5.66 33.79 35.34
C SER A 57 -6.32 34.58 34.20
N VAL A 58 -6.91 33.88 33.24
CA VAL A 58 -7.54 34.49 32.06
C VAL A 58 -9.04 34.62 32.31
N PRO A 59 -9.60 35.85 32.38
CA PRO A 59 -11.04 36.04 32.49
C PRO A 59 -11.77 35.53 31.24
N ALA A 60 -12.97 34.95 31.43
CA ALA A 60 -13.75 34.33 30.36
C ALA A 60 -14.03 35.25 29.15
N GLY A 61 -14.17 36.57 29.38
CA GLY A 61 -14.41 37.55 28.32
C GLY A 61 -13.23 37.75 27.36
N VAL A 62 -11.99 37.41 27.76
CA VAL A 62 -10.79 37.63 26.93
C VAL A 62 -10.78 36.72 25.70
N ALA A 63 -11.19 35.45 25.85
CA ALA A 63 -11.27 34.51 24.73
C ALA A 63 -12.34 34.93 23.71
N GLU A 64 -13.44 35.53 24.18
CA GLU A 64 -14.52 36.02 23.31
C GLU A 64 -14.07 37.22 22.47
N VAL A 65 -13.39 38.20 23.08
CA VAL A 65 -12.85 39.39 22.41
C VAL A 65 -11.78 39.01 21.38
N LEU A 66 -10.83 38.13 21.73
CA LEU A 66 -9.81 37.65 20.79
C LEU A 66 -10.42 36.75 19.69
N GLY A 67 -11.48 36.01 20.01
CA GLY A 67 -12.28 35.28 19.02
C GLY A 67 -12.98 36.21 18.03
N GLN A 68 -13.46 37.37 18.47
CA GLN A 68 -14.03 38.40 17.59
C GLN A 68 -12.98 39.00 16.67
N TYR A 69 -11.78 39.29 17.19
CA TYR A 69 -10.64 39.73 16.38
C TYR A 69 -10.30 38.70 15.29
N HIS A 70 -10.25 37.40 15.62
CA HIS A 70 -10.03 36.34 14.63
C HIS A 70 -11.12 36.29 13.56
N ARG A 71 -12.41 36.37 13.94
CA ARG A 71 -13.53 36.38 12.96
C ARG A 71 -13.41 37.54 11.97
N ARG A 72 -12.99 38.73 12.43
CA ARG A 72 -12.75 39.89 11.56
C ARG A 72 -11.54 39.69 10.65
N ALA A 73 -10.45 39.12 11.19
CA ALA A 73 -9.27 38.80 10.41
C ALA A 73 -9.57 37.80 9.28
N VAL A 74 -10.35 36.74 9.55
CA VAL A 74 -10.79 35.76 8.54
C VAL A 74 -11.70 36.40 7.48
N ALA A 75 -12.62 37.28 7.88
CA ALA A 75 -13.46 38.02 6.94
C ALA A 75 -12.62 38.91 5.98
N ASN A 76 -11.44 39.33 6.42
CA ASN A 76 -10.46 40.09 5.63
C ASN A 76 -9.39 39.20 4.96
N ALA A 77 -9.65 37.89 4.83
CA ALA A 77 -8.78 36.89 4.20
C ALA A 77 -7.40 36.67 4.88
N ALA A 78 -7.24 37.07 6.14
CA ALA A 78 -6.04 36.72 6.92
C ALA A 78 -6.19 35.31 7.50
N GLN A 79 -5.17 34.46 7.34
CA GLN A 79 -5.12 33.10 7.87
C GLN A 79 -3.93 32.95 8.82
N TRP A 80 -4.20 32.82 10.11
CA TRP A 80 -3.17 32.63 11.14
C TRP A 80 -3.61 31.60 12.16
N ARG A 81 -2.64 30.91 12.78
CA ARG A 81 -2.88 29.84 13.73
C ARG A 81 -2.72 30.29 15.18
N LEU A 82 -1.83 31.23 15.43
CA LEU A 82 -1.57 31.73 16.78
C LEU A 82 -1.49 33.24 16.76
N LEU A 83 -2.23 33.90 17.64
CA LEU A 83 -2.01 35.31 17.93
C LEU A 83 -1.13 35.39 19.18
N VAL A 84 -0.01 36.10 19.07
CA VAL A 84 0.87 36.38 20.19
C VAL A 84 0.84 37.87 20.46
N VAL A 85 0.47 38.24 21.68
CA VAL A 85 0.44 39.62 22.16
C VAL A 85 1.43 39.77 23.29
N ASP A 86 2.35 40.71 23.13
CA ASP A 86 3.28 41.12 24.16
C ASP A 86 2.96 42.56 24.57
N CYS A 87 2.80 42.79 25.87
CA CYS A 87 2.65 44.11 26.45
C CYS A 87 3.76 44.31 27.49
N ASP A 88 4.57 45.36 27.33
CA ASP A 88 5.60 45.74 28.29
C ASP A 88 5.02 46.72 29.34
N ALA A 89 5.64 46.80 30.51
CA ALA A 89 5.17 47.60 31.65
C ALA A 89 5.12 49.13 31.38
N ASP A 90 5.78 49.59 30.32
CA ASP A 90 5.71 50.97 29.84
C ASP A 90 4.47 51.24 28.95
N GLY A 91 3.63 50.22 28.72
CA GLY A 91 2.45 50.29 27.87
C GLY A 91 2.73 49.99 26.40
N THR A 92 3.96 49.62 26.03
CA THR A 92 4.28 49.22 24.67
C THR A 92 3.59 47.91 24.33
N LEU A 93 2.71 47.95 23.34
CA LEU A 93 1.93 46.81 22.88
C LEU A 93 2.43 46.34 21.51
N SER A 94 2.72 45.05 21.39
CA SER A 94 3.01 44.41 20.12
C SER A 94 2.13 43.18 19.94
N ALA A 95 1.51 43.06 18.78
CA ALA A 95 0.72 41.89 18.41
C ALA A 95 1.29 41.32 17.11
N ARG A 96 1.56 40.02 17.10
CA ARG A 96 2.00 39.30 15.91
C ARG A 96 1.16 38.06 15.71
N THR A 97 0.74 37.84 14.48
CA THR A 97 0.10 36.61 14.07
C THR A 97 1.15 35.65 13.55
N VAL A 98 1.19 34.45 14.10
CA VAL A 98 1.98 33.35 13.56
C VAL A 98 1.09 32.61 12.57
N GLU A 99 1.43 32.73 11.30
CA GLU A 99 0.76 31.99 10.22
C GLU A 99 0.88 30.49 10.47
N SER A 100 -0.13 29.72 10.06
CA SER A 100 0.04 28.29 9.85
C SER A 100 1.27 28.13 8.97
N ALA A 101 2.33 27.52 9.51
CA ALA A 101 3.55 27.32 8.77
C ALA A 101 3.23 26.49 7.52
N SER A 102 3.01 27.16 6.39
CA SER A 102 3.37 26.65 5.09
C SER A 102 4.90 26.57 5.11
N ALA A 103 5.38 25.43 5.61
CA ALA A 103 6.75 24.93 5.60
C ALA A 103 7.85 25.99 5.34
N ARG A 104 8.43 26.55 6.41
CA ARG A 104 9.68 27.33 6.29
C ARG A 104 10.75 26.50 5.55
N PRO A 105 11.46 27.07 4.55
CA PRO A 105 12.42 26.34 3.73
C PRO A 105 13.77 26.27 4.46
N GLN A 106 13.90 25.39 5.45
CA GLN A 106 15.19 25.15 6.11
C GLN A 106 15.51 23.66 6.29
N ARG A 107 14.83 22.79 5.53
CA ARG A 107 15.02 21.33 5.54
C ARG A 107 15.23 20.70 4.16
N ARG A 108 15.51 21.49 3.11
CA ARG A 108 15.69 20.95 1.76
C ARG A 108 16.92 20.06 1.60
N TRP A 109 17.97 20.22 2.40
CA TRP A 109 19.15 19.37 2.26
C TRP A 109 18.91 17.94 2.78
N PRO A 110 18.45 17.72 4.03
CA PRO A 110 18.12 16.37 4.47
C PRO A 110 16.91 15.79 3.74
N GLN A 111 15.92 16.60 3.31
CA GLN A 111 14.80 16.10 2.51
C GLN A 111 15.19 15.75 1.07
N ARG A 112 16.14 16.45 0.44
CA ARG A 112 16.64 16.06 -0.89
C ARG A 112 17.55 14.85 -0.80
N VAL A 113 18.33 14.72 0.27
CA VAL A 113 19.13 13.51 0.53
C VAL A 113 18.20 12.34 0.83
N LEU A 114 17.20 12.51 1.70
CA LEU A 114 16.16 11.50 1.92
C LEU A 114 15.41 11.20 0.64
N ALA A 115 14.94 12.18 -0.13
CA ALA A 115 14.25 11.94 -1.39
C ALA A 115 15.16 11.25 -2.41
N ALA A 116 16.44 11.61 -2.51
CA ALA A 116 17.40 10.94 -3.37
C ALA A 116 17.67 9.51 -2.91
N ILE A 117 17.80 9.26 -1.61
CA ILE A 117 17.90 7.91 -1.03
C ILE A 117 16.62 7.13 -1.29
N THR A 118 15.44 7.74 -1.09
CA THR A 118 14.15 7.08 -1.29
C THR A 118 13.97 6.76 -2.77
N VAL A 119 14.28 7.69 -3.69
CA VAL A 119 14.25 7.46 -5.13
C VAL A 119 15.29 6.42 -5.54
N SER A 120 16.48 6.40 -4.92
CA SER A 120 17.52 5.39 -5.20
C SER A 120 17.11 4.02 -4.67
N CYS A 121 16.50 3.95 -3.50
CA CYS A 121 15.94 2.71 -2.93
C CYS A 121 14.73 2.24 -3.74
N LEU A 122 13.86 3.14 -4.20
CA LEU A 122 12.74 2.81 -5.08
C LEU A 122 13.21 2.38 -6.46
N ALA A 123 14.25 3.02 -7.01
CA ALA A 123 14.86 2.62 -8.26
C ALA A 123 15.56 1.27 -8.12
N ALA A 124 16.32 1.05 -7.04
CA ALA A 124 16.93 -0.24 -6.74
C ALA A 124 15.88 -1.33 -6.54
N ALA A 125 14.82 -1.07 -5.78
CA ALA A 125 13.69 -1.97 -5.60
C ALA A 125 13.00 -2.23 -6.94
N ALA A 126 12.74 -1.21 -7.76
CA ALA A 126 12.15 -1.36 -9.09
C ALA A 126 13.06 -2.15 -10.03
N THR A 127 14.39 -2.00 -9.94
CA THR A 127 15.33 -2.81 -10.73
C THR A 127 15.38 -4.25 -10.24
N ILE A 128 15.38 -4.50 -8.93
CA ILE A 128 15.30 -5.87 -8.37
C ILE A 128 13.97 -6.49 -8.80
N PHE A 129 12.86 -5.77 -8.62
CA PHE A 129 11.55 -6.23 -9.07
C PHE A 129 11.53 -6.46 -10.58
N ALA A 130 12.11 -5.59 -11.40
CA ALA A 130 12.13 -5.77 -12.86
C ALA A 130 13.08 -6.88 -13.33
N VAL A 131 14.18 -7.15 -12.62
CA VAL A 131 15.13 -8.22 -12.94
C VAL A 131 14.62 -9.57 -12.43
N ASP A 132 14.08 -9.62 -11.21
CA ASP A 132 13.44 -10.79 -10.60
C ASP A 132 12.11 -11.13 -11.31
N TRP A 133 11.42 -10.13 -11.89
CA TRP A 133 10.23 -10.34 -12.71
C TRP A 133 10.54 -10.65 -14.19
N ARG A 134 11.75 -10.33 -14.68
CA ARG A 134 12.21 -10.77 -16.00
C ARG A 134 12.68 -12.22 -15.91
N TRP A 135 11.72 -13.09 -15.63
CA TRP A 135 11.78 -14.48 -16.02
C TRP A 135 12.12 -14.52 -17.50
N SER A 136 13.33 -14.97 -17.82
CA SER A 136 13.72 -15.21 -19.20
C SER A 136 12.80 -16.31 -19.70
N ASP A 137 11.97 -16.01 -20.72
CA ASP A 137 11.20 -17.04 -21.40
C ASP A 137 12.18 -18.16 -21.76
N PRO A 138 12.06 -19.36 -21.17
CA PRO A 138 12.99 -20.43 -21.47
C PRO A 138 12.91 -20.72 -22.97
N PRO A 139 14.04 -21.10 -23.60
CA PRO A 139 14.08 -21.39 -25.03
C PRO A 139 12.99 -22.41 -25.34
N ARG A 140 11.99 -21.98 -26.13
CA ARG A 140 10.92 -22.86 -26.57
C ARG A 140 11.56 -24.06 -27.23
N LEU A 141 11.21 -25.27 -26.78
CA LEU A 141 11.58 -26.47 -27.52
C LEU A 141 10.91 -26.37 -28.89
N THR A 142 11.66 -25.96 -29.91
CA THR A 142 11.29 -26.21 -31.31
C THR A 142 11.48 -27.69 -31.58
N ALA A 143 10.63 -28.52 -30.95
CA ALA A 143 10.44 -29.88 -31.38
C ALA A 143 9.71 -29.79 -32.72
N VAL A 144 10.46 -29.92 -33.81
CA VAL A 144 9.88 -30.29 -35.12
C VAL A 144 9.43 -31.74 -34.98
N ALA A 145 8.31 -31.95 -34.28
CA ALA A 145 7.69 -33.25 -34.17
C ALA A 145 6.83 -33.46 -35.43
N ALA A 146 7.00 -34.61 -36.07
CA ALA A 146 6.01 -35.13 -37.00
C ALA A 146 4.60 -35.01 -36.36
N PRO A 147 3.54 -34.67 -37.14
CA PRO A 147 2.23 -34.42 -36.57
C PRO A 147 1.83 -35.58 -35.66
N ALA A 148 1.57 -35.27 -34.39
CA ALA A 148 1.20 -36.26 -33.41
C ALA A 148 -0.07 -37.01 -33.89
N PRO A 149 -0.24 -38.30 -33.55
CA PRO A 149 -1.48 -39.01 -33.83
C PRO A 149 -2.69 -38.20 -33.32
N ALA A 150 -3.80 -38.17 -34.06
CA ALA A 150 -4.97 -37.35 -33.69
C ALA A 150 -5.52 -37.66 -32.28
N LYS A 151 -5.31 -38.88 -31.77
CA LYS A 151 -5.67 -39.24 -30.38
C LYS A 151 -4.69 -38.63 -29.36
N ALA A 152 -3.42 -38.52 -29.68
CA ALA A 152 -2.41 -37.87 -28.85
C ALA A 152 -2.68 -36.36 -28.74
N GLN A 153 -3.06 -35.71 -29.85
CA GLN A 153 -3.45 -34.30 -29.83
C GLN A 153 -4.67 -34.07 -28.94
N ARG A 154 -5.74 -34.87 -29.10
CA ARG A 154 -6.93 -34.80 -28.25
C ARG A 154 -6.64 -35.08 -26.77
N ALA A 155 -5.76 -36.04 -26.49
CA ALA A 155 -5.34 -36.32 -25.11
C ALA A 155 -4.60 -35.11 -24.50
N TYR A 156 -3.70 -34.49 -25.27
CA TYR A 156 -2.99 -33.29 -24.83
C TYR A 156 -3.93 -32.11 -24.59
N GLU A 157 -4.94 -31.90 -25.45
CA GLU A 157 -5.97 -30.87 -25.25
C GLU A 157 -6.78 -31.07 -23.95
N VAL A 158 -7.06 -32.32 -23.56
CA VAL A 158 -7.71 -32.61 -22.27
C VAL A 158 -6.80 -32.25 -21.11
N VAL A 159 -5.50 -32.51 -21.24
CA VAL A 159 -4.49 -32.14 -20.23
C VAL A 159 -4.37 -30.62 -20.10
N GLU A 160 -4.37 -29.89 -21.21
CA GLU A 160 -4.40 -28.42 -21.18
C GLU A 160 -5.67 -27.88 -20.48
N GLN A 161 -6.82 -28.49 -20.72
CA GLN A 161 -8.06 -28.13 -20.04
C GLN A 161 -8.02 -28.46 -18.55
N TRP A 162 -7.39 -29.58 -18.17
CA TRP A 162 -7.19 -29.98 -16.78
C TRP A 162 -6.37 -28.94 -16.02
N TYR A 163 -5.15 -28.64 -16.50
CA TYR A 163 -4.27 -27.68 -15.84
C TYR A 163 -4.84 -26.26 -15.86
N ARG A 164 -5.62 -25.88 -16.88
CA ARG A 164 -6.34 -24.59 -16.88
C ARG A 164 -7.42 -24.52 -15.79
N ALA A 165 -8.17 -25.60 -15.59
CA ALA A 165 -9.19 -25.66 -14.54
C ALA A 165 -8.54 -25.62 -13.15
N GLU A 166 -7.45 -26.37 -13.00
CA GLU A 166 -6.61 -26.36 -11.82
C GLU A 166 -6.05 -24.97 -11.48
N ASP A 167 -5.41 -24.29 -12.45
CA ASP A 167 -4.87 -22.92 -12.29
C ASP A 167 -5.95 -21.91 -11.89
N ALA A 168 -7.20 -22.15 -12.30
CA ALA A 168 -8.35 -21.33 -11.93
C ALA A 168 -8.97 -21.70 -10.57
N GLY A 169 -8.50 -22.76 -9.91
CA GLY A 169 -9.12 -23.32 -8.72
C GLY A 169 -10.50 -23.97 -8.97
N ASP A 170 -10.82 -24.30 -10.23
CA ASP A 170 -12.13 -24.82 -10.64
C ASP A 170 -12.20 -26.34 -10.47
N ALA A 171 -12.35 -26.77 -9.21
CA ALA A 171 -12.49 -28.17 -8.88
C ALA A 171 -13.78 -28.81 -9.44
N ALA A 172 -14.80 -28.03 -9.78
CA ALA A 172 -16.01 -28.55 -10.43
C ALA A 172 -15.68 -28.99 -11.86
N ARG A 173 -14.99 -28.13 -12.62
CA ARG A 173 -14.53 -28.46 -13.96
C ARG A 173 -13.53 -29.61 -13.96
N MET A 174 -12.63 -29.68 -12.98
CA MET A 174 -11.73 -30.84 -12.85
C MET A 174 -12.51 -32.14 -12.65
N ARG A 175 -13.56 -32.16 -11.82
CA ARG A 175 -14.44 -33.34 -11.67
C ARG A 175 -15.17 -33.71 -12.95
N GLU A 176 -15.57 -32.74 -13.78
CA GLU A 176 -16.15 -33.02 -15.09
C GLU A 176 -15.15 -33.65 -16.07
N LEU A 177 -13.87 -33.27 -15.98
CA LEU A 177 -12.79 -33.82 -16.80
C LEU A 177 -12.29 -35.18 -16.29
N ALA A 178 -12.52 -35.49 -15.02
CA ALA A 178 -12.19 -36.78 -14.43
C ALA A 178 -13.09 -37.90 -14.96
N CYS A 179 -12.57 -39.13 -14.93
CA CYS A 179 -13.33 -40.31 -15.32
C CYS A 179 -14.25 -40.79 -14.20
N ALA A 180 -15.13 -41.76 -14.47
CA ALA A 180 -16.13 -42.22 -13.51
C ALA A 180 -15.51 -42.87 -12.26
N HIS A 181 -14.34 -43.50 -12.40
CA HIS A 181 -13.62 -44.20 -11.34
C HIS A 181 -12.15 -43.77 -11.30
N PRO A 182 -11.85 -42.54 -10.84
CA PRO A 182 -10.49 -42.03 -10.77
C PRO A 182 -9.68 -42.72 -9.67
N THR A 183 -8.36 -42.70 -9.78
CA THR A 183 -7.47 -43.15 -8.69
C THR A 183 -7.60 -42.25 -7.47
N GLN A 184 -7.22 -42.77 -6.30
CA GLN A 184 -7.21 -41.96 -5.08
C GLN A 184 -6.29 -40.73 -5.21
N SER A 185 -5.15 -40.86 -5.90
CA SER A 185 -4.23 -39.75 -6.20
C SER A 185 -4.95 -38.58 -6.90
N LEU A 186 -5.74 -38.88 -7.93
CA LEU A 186 -6.48 -37.86 -8.66
C LEU A 186 -7.59 -37.24 -7.82
N VAL A 187 -8.28 -38.05 -7.01
CA VAL A 187 -9.31 -37.56 -6.07
C VAL A 187 -8.71 -36.59 -5.05
N ASP A 188 -7.57 -36.97 -4.45
CA ASP A 188 -6.87 -36.15 -3.45
C ASP A 188 -6.36 -34.85 -4.06
N TRP A 189 -5.87 -34.89 -5.30
CA TRP A 189 -5.49 -33.71 -6.05
C TRP A 189 -6.68 -32.75 -6.27
N ILE A 190 -7.81 -33.23 -6.81
CA ILE A 190 -9.03 -32.41 -7.00
C ILE A 190 -9.47 -31.79 -5.67
N ASN A 191 -9.45 -32.58 -4.59
CA ASN A 191 -9.86 -32.10 -3.27
C ASN A 191 -8.90 -31.04 -2.74
N THR A 192 -7.59 -31.21 -2.94
CA THR A 192 -6.59 -30.20 -2.56
C THR A 192 -6.88 -28.87 -3.24
N ILE A 193 -7.15 -28.86 -4.55
CA ILE A 193 -7.55 -27.64 -5.28
C ILE A 193 -8.88 -27.09 -4.77
N ALA A 194 -9.85 -27.94 -4.45
CA ALA A 194 -11.14 -27.50 -3.91
C ALA A 194 -11.01 -26.82 -2.53
N TYR A 195 -10.07 -27.27 -1.69
CA TYR A 195 -9.89 -26.75 -0.33
C TYR A 195 -8.95 -25.54 -0.26
N TYR A 196 -7.86 -25.58 -1.01
CA TYR A 196 -6.77 -24.59 -0.89
C TYR A 196 -6.61 -23.71 -2.13
N GLY A 197 -7.24 -24.07 -3.26
CA GLY A 197 -6.96 -23.45 -4.55
C GLY A 197 -5.56 -23.80 -5.05
N GLN A 198 -5.00 -22.92 -5.87
CA GLN A 198 -3.59 -22.97 -6.28
C GLN A 198 -2.78 -21.99 -5.44
N ASP A 199 -1.90 -22.53 -4.60
CA ASP A 199 -1.09 -21.76 -3.64
C ASP A 199 0.42 -21.90 -3.87
N GLN A 200 0.87 -22.94 -4.57
CA GLN A 200 2.30 -23.20 -4.81
C GLN A 200 2.80 -22.67 -6.16
N GLY A 201 2.05 -22.90 -7.25
CA GLY A 201 2.48 -22.50 -8.58
C GLY A 201 1.44 -22.77 -9.67
N LEU A 202 1.42 -21.92 -10.70
CA LEU A 202 0.56 -22.10 -11.86
C LEU A 202 1.25 -22.97 -12.91
N VAL A 203 0.56 -23.95 -13.48
CA VAL A 203 1.16 -25.01 -14.31
C VAL A 203 0.74 -24.87 -15.77
N PHE A 204 1.72 -24.71 -16.66
CA PHE A 204 1.54 -24.55 -18.10
C PHE A 204 2.14 -25.71 -18.86
N PRO A 205 1.33 -26.66 -19.37
CA PRO A 205 1.80 -27.66 -20.32
C PRO A 205 2.46 -26.98 -21.52
N ASP A 206 3.66 -27.46 -21.89
CA ASP A 206 4.42 -26.91 -23.02
C ASP A 206 4.57 -27.92 -24.15
N ALA A 207 4.76 -29.21 -23.82
CA ALA A 207 4.91 -30.24 -24.82
C ALA A 207 4.47 -31.63 -24.33
N LEU A 208 3.92 -32.42 -25.25
CA LEU A 208 3.79 -33.87 -25.09
C LEU A 208 5.15 -34.53 -25.39
N THR A 209 5.73 -35.20 -24.40
CA THR A 209 7.08 -35.79 -24.50
C THR A 209 7.07 -37.30 -24.65
N GLN A 210 6.07 -37.98 -24.10
CA GLN A 210 5.82 -39.40 -24.35
C GLN A 210 4.32 -39.65 -24.43
N PHE A 211 3.97 -40.62 -25.27
CA PHE A 211 2.59 -41.04 -25.49
C PHE A 211 2.55 -42.55 -25.67
N ARG A 212 1.64 -43.22 -24.96
CA ARG A 212 1.35 -44.64 -25.11
C ARG A 212 -0.16 -44.82 -25.13
N ASP A 213 -0.63 -45.59 -26.11
CA ASP A 213 -2.04 -45.92 -26.28
C ASP A 213 -2.18 -47.44 -26.23
N ASP A 214 -2.99 -47.94 -25.30
CA ASP A 214 -3.30 -49.38 -25.20
C ASP A 214 -4.67 -49.72 -25.81
N GLY A 215 -5.35 -48.74 -26.41
CA GLY A 215 -6.71 -48.82 -26.94
C GLY A 215 -7.74 -48.27 -25.96
N SER A 216 -7.75 -48.78 -24.73
CA SER A 216 -8.71 -48.42 -23.67
C SER A 216 -8.29 -47.19 -22.85
N THR A 217 -6.99 -47.06 -22.63
CA THR A 217 -6.35 -46.01 -21.87
C THR A 217 -5.20 -45.40 -22.67
N VAL A 218 -4.94 -44.15 -22.36
CA VAL A 218 -3.85 -43.36 -22.91
C VAL A 218 -2.99 -42.91 -21.74
N TRP A 219 -1.73 -43.29 -21.78
CA TRP A 219 -0.74 -42.77 -20.86
C TRP A 219 0.09 -41.70 -21.58
N LEU A 220 0.29 -40.56 -20.93
CA LEU A 220 1.05 -39.47 -21.48
C LEU A 220 1.99 -38.87 -20.44
N LYS A 221 3.14 -38.40 -20.94
CA LYS A 221 4.10 -37.61 -20.17
C LYS A 221 4.23 -36.24 -20.82
N VAL A 222 3.92 -35.20 -20.07
CA VAL A 222 3.99 -33.82 -20.55
C VAL A 222 5.10 -33.07 -19.85
N ALA A 223 5.83 -32.25 -20.61
CA ALA A 223 6.68 -31.23 -20.05
C ALA A 223 5.80 -30.04 -19.69
N VAL A 224 5.92 -29.57 -18.45
CA VAL A 224 5.21 -28.40 -17.95
C VAL A 224 6.19 -27.34 -17.47
N ARG A 225 5.73 -26.10 -17.49
CA ARG A 225 6.41 -24.97 -16.86
C ARG A 225 5.58 -24.51 -15.68
N ILE A 226 6.24 -24.17 -14.59
CA ILE A 226 5.58 -23.71 -13.39
C ILE A 226 5.91 -22.23 -13.20
N ARG A 227 4.88 -21.40 -13.01
CA ARG A 227 5.04 -20.03 -12.51
C ARG A 227 4.88 -20.07 -11.00
N PRO A 228 5.95 -19.89 -10.22
CA PRO A 228 5.89 -20.02 -8.77
C PRO A 228 5.00 -18.95 -8.15
N ILE A 229 4.25 -19.33 -7.12
CA ILE A 229 3.46 -18.42 -6.27
C ILE A 229 4.16 -18.20 -4.93
N ASP A 230 4.76 -19.26 -4.36
CA ASP A 230 5.50 -19.21 -3.11
C ASP A 230 7.03 -19.30 -3.29
N GLU A 231 7.75 -19.01 -2.20
CA GLU A 231 9.22 -18.97 -2.20
C GLU A 231 9.84 -20.37 -2.36
N HIS A 232 9.15 -21.42 -1.92
CA HIS A 232 9.62 -22.79 -2.04
C HIS A 232 9.63 -23.21 -3.51
N MET A 233 8.50 -23.01 -4.20
CA MET A 233 8.37 -23.27 -5.63
C MET A 233 9.30 -22.37 -6.45
N LYS A 234 9.54 -21.12 -6.02
CA LYS A 234 10.53 -20.25 -6.68
C LYS A 234 11.91 -20.92 -6.73
N GLN A 235 12.37 -21.45 -5.60
CA GLN A 235 13.66 -22.14 -5.53
C GLN A 235 13.71 -23.41 -6.38
N GLU A 236 12.61 -24.18 -6.43
CA GLU A 236 12.52 -25.37 -7.28
C GLU A 236 12.60 -25.02 -8.77
N VAL A 237 11.87 -23.98 -9.19
CA VAL A 237 11.88 -23.54 -10.59
C VAL A 237 13.26 -22.98 -10.96
N GLU A 238 13.90 -22.18 -10.09
CA GLU A 238 15.28 -21.70 -10.29
C GLU A 238 16.27 -22.86 -10.45
N GLN A 239 16.20 -23.89 -9.60
CA GLN A 239 17.04 -25.08 -9.74
C GLN A 239 16.75 -25.86 -11.03
N ALA A 240 15.49 -25.89 -11.47
CA ALA A 240 15.11 -26.53 -12.72
C ALA A 240 15.64 -25.77 -13.95
N GLN A 241 15.87 -24.46 -13.88
CA GLN A 241 16.42 -23.67 -14.99
C GLN A 241 17.79 -24.18 -15.46
N ASP A 242 18.63 -24.65 -14.54
CA ASP A 242 19.93 -25.27 -14.86
C ASP A 242 19.79 -26.54 -15.75
N ARG A 243 18.60 -27.14 -15.77
CA ARG A 243 18.27 -28.36 -16.53
C ARG A 243 17.25 -28.11 -17.64
N GLY A 244 17.03 -26.84 -18.01
CA GLY A 244 16.13 -26.43 -19.10
C GLY A 244 14.79 -25.84 -18.64
N GLY A 245 14.50 -25.82 -17.34
CA GLY A 245 13.33 -25.14 -16.76
C GLY A 245 11.99 -25.87 -16.95
N PHE A 246 12.03 -27.19 -17.21
CA PHE A 246 10.84 -28.02 -17.39
C PHE A 246 10.69 -29.03 -16.26
N PHE A 247 9.44 -29.21 -15.84
CA PHE A 247 8.99 -30.29 -14.98
C PHE A 247 8.26 -31.32 -15.83
N PHE A 248 8.13 -32.55 -15.33
CA PHE A 248 7.51 -33.61 -16.09
C PHE A 248 6.41 -34.29 -15.31
N GLU A 249 5.23 -34.23 -15.89
CA GLU A 249 4.00 -34.73 -15.31
C GLU A 249 3.54 -35.95 -16.08
N THR A 250 2.96 -36.92 -15.40
CA THR A 250 2.36 -38.09 -16.05
C THR A 250 0.89 -38.18 -15.75
N MET A 251 0.10 -38.48 -16.77
CA MET A 251 -1.34 -38.65 -16.63
C MET A 251 -1.81 -39.87 -17.40
N THR A 252 -2.88 -40.48 -16.88
CA THR A 252 -3.58 -41.57 -17.56
C THR A 252 -5.00 -41.14 -17.84
N LEU A 253 -5.42 -41.25 -19.10
CA LEU A 253 -6.75 -40.92 -19.56
C LEU A 253 -7.45 -42.20 -20.04
N ALA A 254 -8.73 -42.36 -19.72
CA ALA A 254 -9.57 -43.42 -20.27
C ALA A 254 -10.57 -42.85 -21.28
N ASN A 255 -10.95 -43.65 -22.27
CA ASN A 255 -12.02 -43.29 -23.17
C ASN A 255 -13.38 -43.69 -22.57
N GLU A 256 -14.19 -42.72 -22.18
CA GLU A 256 -15.53 -42.91 -21.64
C GLU A 256 -16.55 -42.19 -22.54
N ASN A 257 -17.48 -42.94 -23.12
CA ASN A 257 -18.52 -42.39 -24.00
C ASN A 257 -17.92 -41.50 -25.12
N GLU A 258 -16.88 -41.99 -25.79
CA GLU A 258 -16.14 -41.30 -26.86
C GLU A 258 -15.36 -40.04 -26.42
N ASN A 259 -15.30 -39.76 -25.12
CA ASN A 259 -14.56 -38.65 -24.54
C ASN A 259 -13.39 -39.16 -23.72
N LEU A 260 -12.22 -38.53 -23.89
CA LEU A 260 -11.07 -38.80 -23.04
C LEU A 260 -11.28 -38.12 -21.68
N LYS A 261 -11.10 -38.88 -20.61
CA LYS A 261 -11.28 -38.45 -19.22
C LYS A 261 -10.05 -38.80 -18.40
N VAL A 262 -9.64 -37.91 -17.50
CA VAL A 262 -8.46 -38.11 -16.65
C VAL A 262 -8.81 -39.11 -15.54
N CYS A 263 -8.07 -40.22 -15.46
CA CYS A 263 -8.27 -41.24 -14.43
C CYS A 263 -7.15 -41.27 -13.39
N ASP A 264 -5.95 -40.87 -13.77
CA ASP A 264 -4.81 -40.83 -12.87
C ASP A 264 -3.87 -39.67 -13.23
N GLY A 265 -3.11 -39.22 -12.24
CA GLY A 265 -2.15 -38.14 -12.37
C GLY A 265 -1.06 -38.22 -11.31
N GLN A 266 0.17 -37.95 -11.73
CA GLN A 266 1.34 -37.88 -10.86
C GLN A 266 2.19 -36.66 -11.23
N ARG A 267 2.41 -35.83 -10.22
CA ARG A 267 3.34 -34.68 -10.17
C ARG A 267 4.68 -35.11 -9.62
#